data_AF-A0A950X8Q4-F1
#
_entry.id   AF-A0A950X8Q4-F1
#
_cell.length_a   1.000
_cell.length_b   1.000
_cell.length_c   1.000
_cell.angle_alpha   90.00
_cell.angle_beta   90.00
_cell.angle_gamma   90.00
#
_symmetry.space_group_name_H-M   'P 1'
#
loop_
_entity.id
_entity.type
_entity.pdbx_description
1 polymer ?
#
loop_
_entity_poly.entity_id
_entity_poly.type
_entity_poly.pdbx_seq_one_letter_code
_entity_poly.pdbx_strand_id
1 'polypeptide(L)' 'MDRLEELKNKYRAALDTIQQKGVRLTHLHVQDNKLFIQGAAPSEQVKNDVWNQIKAVDSTYSDLTCDLKVDPSI' A
#
# COMPACT_ATOMS: atom_id res chain seq x y z
N MET A 1 -3.48 -21.46 -4.96
CA MET A 1 -2.93 -20.20 -5.51
C MET A 1 -3.30 -19.13 -4.52
N ASP A 2 -2.30 -18.57 -3.84
CA ASP A 2 -2.50 -17.63 -2.74
C ASP A 2 -2.83 -16.25 -3.30
N ARG A 3 -4.07 -15.78 -3.06
CA ARG A 3 -4.53 -14.44 -3.42
C ARG A 3 -3.58 -13.34 -2.93
N LEU A 4 -2.91 -13.58 -1.79
CA LEU A 4 -1.87 -12.72 -1.24
C LEU A 4 -0.70 -12.54 -2.21
N GLU A 5 -0.21 -13.62 -2.82
CA GLU A 5 0.91 -13.57 -3.75
C GLU A 5 0.52 -12.83 -5.03
N GLU A 6 -0.67 -13.09 -5.56
CA GLU A 6 -1.18 -12.38 -6.74
C GLU A 6 -1.31 -10.88 -6.50
N LEU A 7 -1.93 -10.49 -5.38
CA LEU A 7 -2.09 -9.08 -5.02
C LEU A 7 -0.75 -8.44 -4.70
N LYS A 8 0.15 -9.11 -3.96
CA LYS A 8 1.52 -8.61 -3.75
C LYS A 8 2.25 -8.38 -5.06
N ASN A 9 2.11 -9.29 -6.01
CA ASN A 9 2.82 -9.18 -7.28
C ASN A 9 2.22 -8.06 -8.15
N LYS A 10 0.89 -7.90 -8.13
CA LYS A 10 0.18 -6.80 -8.80
C LYS A 10 0.54 -5.43 -8.20
N TYR A 11 0.49 -5.29 -6.87
CA TYR A 11 0.83 -4.06 -6.15
C TYR A 11 2.32 -3.93 -5.84
N ARG A 12 3.18 -4.75 -6.45
CA ARG A 12 4.62 -4.77 -6.18
C ARG A 12 5.25 -3.39 -6.38
N ALA A 13 4.83 -2.66 -7.41
CA ALA A 13 5.30 -1.30 -7.66
C ALA A 13 4.95 -0.34 -6.50
N ALA A 14 3.72 -0.40 -5.97
CA ALA A 14 3.31 0.43 -4.84
C ALA A 14 4.03 0.03 -3.55
N LEU A 15 4.20 -1.28 -3.30
CA LEU A 15 4.96 -1.80 -2.16
C LEU A 15 6.44 -1.39 -2.19
N ASP A 16 7.04 -1.36 -3.39
CA ASP A 16 8.40 -0.87 -3.58
C ASP A 16 8.48 0.63 -3.27
N THR A 17 7.55 1.44 -3.78
CA THR A 17 7.46 2.87 -3.45
C THR A 17 7.29 3.11 -1.94
N ILE A 18 6.45 2.33 -1.27
CA ILE A 18 6.27 2.36 0.19
C ILE A 18 7.64 2.14 0.88
N GLN A 19 8.38 1.09 0.52
CA GLN A 19 9.69 0.84 1.11
C GLN A 19 10.73 1.91 0.76
N GLN A 20 10.80 2.34 -0.50
CA GLN A 20 11.76 3.34 -0.97
C GLN A 20 11.55 4.71 -0.33
N LYS A 21 10.29 5.09 -0.08
CA LYS A 21 9.94 6.38 0.52
C LYS A 21 9.98 6.35 2.06
N GLY A 22 10.37 5.23 2.66
CA GLY A 22 10.46 5.09 4.12
C GLY A 22 9.11 4.98 4.82
N VAL A 23 8.07 4.52 4.13
CA VAL A 23 6.78 4.24 4.77
C VAL A 23 6.92 3.04 5.69
N ARG A 24 6.49 3.22 6.93
CA ARG A 24 6.51 2.16 7.93
C ARG A 24 5.22 1.35 7.84
N LEU A 25 5.31 0.14 7.29
CA LEU A 25 4.19 -0.80 7.28
C LEU A 25 4.00 -1.40 8.67
N THR A 26 2.76 -1.36 9.17
CA THR A 26 2.35 -1.91 10.47
C THR A 26 1.59 -3.22 10.29
N HIS A 27 0.71 -3.30 9.29
CA HIS A 27 0.03 -4.54 8.89
C HIS A 27 0.08 -4.72 7.37
N LEU A 28 0.33 -5.96 6.94
CA LEU A 28 0.27 -6.36 5.55
C LEU A 28 -0.25 -7.80 5.49
N HIS A 29 -1.52 -7.97 5.16
CA HIS A 29 -2.16 -9.27 5.03
C HIS A 29 -3.33 -9.21 4.04
N VAL A 30 -3.83 -10.35 3.60
CA VAL A 30 -5.09 -10.39 2.83
C VAL A 30 -6.26 -10.56 3.78
N GLN A 31 -7.26 -9.69 3.66
CA GLN A 31 -8.51 -9.74 4.41
C GLN A 31 -9.67 -9.60 3.44
N ASP A 32 -10.67 -10.48 3.57
CA ASP A 32 -11.89 -10.44 2.75
C ASP A 32 -11.60 -10.44 1.23
N ASN A 33 -10.60 -11.23 0.82
CA ASN A 33 -10.13 -11.30 -0.57
C ASN A 33 -9.45 -10.02 -1.10
N LYS A 34 -9.14 -9.06 -0.21
CA LYS A 34 -8.47 -7.78 -0.50
C LYS A 34 -7.12 -7.68 0.18
N LEU A 35 -6.17 -6.97 -0.43
CA LEU A 35 -4.88 -6.70 0.17
C LEU A 35 -5.04 -5.59 1.21
N PHE A 36 -4.92 -5.92 2.47
CA PHE A 36 -4.96 -4.98 3.57
C PHE A 36 -3.53 -4.49 3.85
N ILE A 37 -3.33 -3.19 3.70
CA ILE A 37 -2.05 -2.52 3.93
C ILE A 37 -2.33 -1.40 4.93
N GLN A 38 -1.66 -1.44 6.06
CA GLN A 38 -1.71 -0.38 7.05
C GLN A 38 -0.30 0.11 7.33
N GLY A 39 -0.11 1.42 7.37
CA GLY A 39 1.19 2.00 7.69
C GLY A 39 1.16 3.49 7.99
N ALA A 40 2.34 3.99 8.34
CA ALA A 40 2.61 5.41 8.56
C ALA A 40 3.60 5.91 7.50
N ALA A 41 3.23 6.97 6.79
CA ALA A 41 4.08 7.69 5.86
C ALA A 41 4.69 8.92 6.57
N PRO A 42 5.96 9.25 6.32
CA PRO A 42 6.63 10.39 6.94
C PRO A 42 6.10 11.75 6.43
N SER A 43 5.41 11.76 5.29
CA SER A 43 4.87 12.99 4.70
C SER A 43 3.67 12.70 3.79
N GLU A 44 2.83 13.72 3.57
CA GLU A 44 1.71 13.68 2.64
C GLU A 44 2.16 13.36 1.20
N GLN A 45 3.31 13.89 0.78
CA GLN A 45 3.88 13.60 -0.53
C GLN A 45 4.10 12.09 -0.74
N VAL A 46 4.65 11.41 0.27
CA VAL A 46 4.89 9.96 0.21
C VAL A 46 3.57 9.20 0.13
N LYS A 47 2.61 9.56 0.98
CA LYS A 47 1.25 9.00 0.92
C LYS A 47 0.67 9.16 -0.50
N ASN A 48 0.76 10.36 -1.08
CA ASN A 48 0.22 10.65 -2.40
C ASN A 48 0.93 9.88 -3.53
N ASP A 49 2.24 9.65 -3.41
CA ASP A 49 3.04 8.86 -4.36
C ASP A 49 2.59 7.38 -4.36
N VAL A 50 2.43 6.81 -3.16
CA VAL A 50 1.92 5.45 -2.97
C VAL A 50 0.51 5.33 -3.51
N TRP A 51 -0.38 6.26 -3.17
CA TRP A 51 -1.75 6.28 -3.72
C TRP A 51 -1.77 6.40 -5.24
N ASN A 52 -0.86 7.18 -5.85
CA ASN A 52 -0.75 7.23 -7.31
C ASN A 52 -0.36 5.88 -7.90
N GLN A 53 0.61 5.18 -7.34
CA GLN A 53 0.98 3.85 -7.83
C GLN A 53 -0.12 2.82 -7.62
N ILE A 54 -0.80 2.84 -6.48
CA ILE A 54 -1.95 1.97 -6.26
C ILE A 54 -3.04 2.27 -7.30
N LYS A 55 -3.35 3.55 -7.55
CA LYS A 55 -4.34 3.96 -8.55
C LYS A 55 -3.95 3.56 -9.97
N ALA A 56 -2.67 3.65 -10.31
CA ALA A 56 -2.13 3.27 -11.61
C ALA A 56 -2.22 1.76 -11.86
N VAL A 57 -2.05 0.97 -10.79
CA VAL A 57 -2.19 -0.49 -10.84
C VAL A 57 -3.66 -0.92 -10.81
N ASP A 58 -4.44 -0.32 -9.91
CA ASP A 58 -5.86 -0.60 -9.72
C ASP A 58 -6.59 0.67 -9.26
N SER A 59 -7.21 1.36 -10.21
CA SER A 59 -7.95 2.59 -9.93
C SER A 59 -9.28 2.34 -9.20
N THR A 60 -9.75 1.09 -9.19
CA THR A 60 -11.02 0.71 -8.57
C THR A 60 -10.88 0.42 -7.09
N TYR A 61 -9.66 0.12 -6.62
CA TYR A 61 -9.37 -0.27 -5.23
C TYR A 61 -10.30 -1.40 -4.73
N SER A 62 -10.87 -2.18 -5.66
CA SER A 62 -11.87 -3.20 -5.32
C SER A 62 -11.25 -4.30 -4.47
N ASP A 63 -9.97 -4.60 -4.71
CA ASP A 63 -9.21 -5.68 -4.13
C ASP A 63 -8.09 -5.22 -3.19
N LEU A 64 -8.11 -3.96 -2.75
CA LEU A 64 -7.10 -3.42 -1.84
C LEU A 64 -7.72 -2.44 -0.84
N THR A 65 -7.30 -2.57 0.41
CA THR A 65 -7.57 -1.62 1.48
C THR A 65 -6.24 -1.04 1.94
N CYS A 66 -6.02 0.24 1.67
CA CYS A 66 -4.80 0.94 2.08
C CYS A 66 -5.14 1.99 3.13
N ASP A 67 -4.72 1.74 4.37
CA ASP A 67 -4.80 2.68 5.48
C ASP A 67 -3.42 3.28 5.74
N LEU A 68 -3.12 4.37 5.03
CA LEU A 68 -1.88 5.14 5.22
C LEU A 68 -2.16 6.42 5.98
N LYS A 69 -1.56 6.52 7.16
CA LYS A 69 -1.57 7.72 8.01
C LYS A 69 -0.30 8.50 7.76
N VAL A 70 -0.39 9.82 7.80
CA VAL A 70 0.82 10.66 7.77
C VAL A 70 1.22 10.88 9.22
N ASP A 71 2.39 10.39 9.58
CA ASP A 71 2.99 10.62 10.87
C ASP A 71 4.27 11.41 10.64
N PRO A 72 4.27 12.74 10.88
CA PRO A 72 5.46 13.57 10.70
C PRO A 72 6.52 13.34 11.78
N SER A 73 6.30 12.41 12.72
CA SER A 73 7.20 12.09 13.83
C SER A 73 8.12 10.91 13.53
N ILE A 74 7.94 10.22 12.39
CA ILE A 74 8.82 9.14 11.88
C ILE A 74 9.78 9.65 10.81
#